data_AF-K2DHZ3-F1
#
_entry.id   AF-K2DHZ3-F1
#
_cell.length_a   1.000
_cell.length_b   1.000
_cell.length_c   1.000
_cell.angle_alpha   90.00
_cell.angle_beta   90.00
_cell.angle_gamma   90.00
#
_symmetry.space_group_name_H-M   'P 1'
#
loop_
_entity.id
_entity.type
_entity.pdbx_description
1 polymer ?
#
loop_
_entity_poly.entity_id
_entity_poly.type
_entity_poly.pdbx_seq_one_letter_code
_entity_poly.pdbx_strand_id
1 'polypeptide(L)'
;MSENVFDSKNLDAWEKAAAKHSPGGDVKNLNWNTPEGLAVKPLYTKADIEGLEFADTLPGFAPYLRGPQPTMYAVKPWTIRQYAGFSTAEASNAF
;
A
#
# COMPACT_ATOMS: atom_id res chain seq x y z
N MET A 1 5.04 4.91 -39.64
CA MET A 1 4.37 5.67 -38.58
C MET A 1 4.38 4.80 -37.34
N SER A 2 5.38 4.94 -36.49
CA SER A 2 5.43 4.20 -35.22
C SER A 2 4.32 4.75 -34.33
N GLU A 3 3.24 3.99 -34.14
CA GLU A 3 2.34 4.25 -33.03
C GLU A 3 3.19 4.26 -31.77
N ASN A 4 3.23 5.39 -31.06
CA ASN A 4 3.87 5.47 -29.75
C ASN A 4 2.96 4.74 -28.77
N VAL A 5 3.01 3.40 -28.79
CA VAL A 5 2.14 2.51 -28.00
C VAL A 5 2.40 2.62 -26.50
N PHE A 6 3.43 3.36 -26.08
CA PHE A 6 3.89 3.44 -24.69
C PHE A 6 4.05 4.89 -24.20
N ASP A 7 3.02 5.72 -24.40
CA ASP A 7 2.92 6.98 -23.63
C ASP A 7 2.52 6.65 -22.18
N SER A 8 3.46 6.83 -21.25
CA SER A 8 3.27 6.53 -19.83
C SER A 8 2.21 7.39 -19.15
N LYS A 9 1.72 8.45 -19.79
CA LYS A 9 0.66 9.32 -19.26
C LYS A 9 -0.73 8.98 -19.81
N ASN A 10 -0.83 8.10 -20.80
CA ASN A 10 -2.08 7.78 -21.47
C ASN A 10 -2.69 6.48 -20.91
N LEU A 11 -3.71 6.63 -20.07
CA LEU A 11 -4.40 5.49 -19.44
C LEU A 11 -5.15 4.62 -20.45
N ASP A 12 -5.78 5.22 -21.45
CA ASP A 12 -6.52 4.47 -22.48
C ASP A 12 -5.58 3.62 -23.34
N ALA A 13 -4.40 4.15 -23.64
CA ALA A 13 -3.36 3.41 -24.35
C ALA A 13 -2.87 2.23 -23.51
N TRP A 14 -2.66 2.45 -22.21
CA TRP A 14 -2.32 1.39 -21.27
C TRP A 14 -3.41 0.32 -21.17
N GLU A 15 -4.68 0.69 -21.03
CA GLU A 15 -5.79 -0.26 -20.90
C GLU A 15 -5.90 -1.15 -22.15
N LYS A 16 -5.78 -0.56 -23.34
CA LYS A 16 -5.75 -1.31 -24.61
C LYS A 16 -4.55 -2.26 -24.71
N ALA A 17 -3.39 -1.85 -24.22
CA ALA A 17 -2.20 -2.69 -24.20
C ALA A 17 -2.34 -3.83 -23.18
N ALA A 18 -2.82 -3.52 -21.97
CA ALA A 18 -3.03 -4.48 -20.89
C ALA A 18 -4.09 -5.53 -21.26
N ALA A 19 -5.20 -5.12 -21.87
CA ALA A 19 -6.27 -6.00 -22.33
C ALA A 19 -5.76 -7.13 -23.23
N LYS A 20 -4.77 -6.86 -24.10
CA LYS A 20 -4.17 -7.89 -24.98
C LYS A 20 -3.48 -9.02 -24.21
N HIS A 21 -3.09 -8.76 -22.97
CA HIS A 21 -2.37 -9.69 -22.10
C HIS A 21 -3.22 -10.16 -20.91
N SER A 22 -4.44 -9.64 -20.77
CA SER A 22 -5.35 -10.01 -19.68
C SER A 22 -6.16 -11.26 -20.02
N PRO A 23 -6.48 -12.12 -19.02
CA PRO A 23 -7.40 -13.23 -19.21
C PRO A 23 -8.73 -12.77 -19.81
N GLY A 24 -9.15 -13.37 -20.91
CA GLY A 24 -10.41 -13.01 -21.58
C GLY A 24 -10.45 -11.61 -22.19
N GLY A 25 -9.32 -10.91 -22.31
CA GLY A 25 -9.26 -9.59 -22.92
C GLY A 25 -9.76 -8.45 -22.03
N ASP A 26 -10.06 -8.72 -20.76
CA ASP A 26 -10.56 -7.72 -19.80
C ASP A 26 -9.56 -7.50 -18.66
N VAL A 27 -9.10 -6.26 -18.52
CA VAL A 27 -8.16 -5.84 -17.48
C VAL A 27 -8.74 -6.04 -16.08
N LYS A 28 -10.07 -5.98 -15.92
CA LYS A 28 -10.73 -6.21 -14.62
C LYS A 28 -10.54 -7.63 -14.10
N ASN A 29 -10.28 -8.60 -14.97
CA ASN A 29 -9.97 -9.96 -14.55
C ASN A 29 -8.61 -10.08 -13.84
N LEU A 30 -7.80 -9.02 -13.87
CA LEU A 30 -6.58 -8.91 -13.08
C LEU A 30 -6.82 -8.37 -11.67
N ASN A 31 -8.04 -7.94 -11.32
CA ASN A 31 -8.34 -7.48 -9.98
C ASN A 31 -8.17 -8.61 -8.97
N TRP A 32 -7.47 -8.33 -7.88
CA TRP A 32 -7.37 -9.25 -6.76
C TRP A 32 -8.43 -8.89 -5.70
N ASN A 33 -9.36 -9.82 -5.46
CA ASN A 33 -10.29 -9.71 -4.33
C ASN A 33 -9.61 -10.27 -3.08
N THR A 34 -9.30 -9.40 -2.13
CA THR A 34 -8.64 -9.80 -0.88
C THR A 34 -9.65 -10.47 0.07
N PRO A 35 -9.19 -11.26 1.05
CA PRO A 35 -10.05 -11.83 2.08
C PRO A 35 -10.87 -10.79 2.86
N GLU A 36 -10.38 -9.55 2.94
CA GLU A 36 -11.06 -8.42 3.57
C GLU A 36 -12.20 -7.83 2.72
N GLY A 37 -12.45 -8.35 1.51
CA GLY A 37 -13.51 -7.90 0.62
C GLY A 37 -13.14 -6.68 -0.24
N LEU A 38 -11.85 -6.37 -0.38
CA LEU A 38 -11.37 -5.27 -1.20
C LEU A 38 -11.01 -5.75 -2.60
N ALA A 39 -11.46 -5.01 -3.63
CA ALA A 39 -11.05 -5.22 -5.01
C ALA A 39 -9.79 -4.38 -5.31
N VAL A 40 -8.62 -5.02 -5.29
CA VAL A 40 -7.34 -4.39 -5.61
C VAL A 40 -7.18 -4.32 -7.12
N LYS A 41 -7.09 -3.10 -7.65
CA LYS A 41 -6.91 -2.86 -9.09
C LYS A 41 -5.49 -3.23 -9.53
N PRO A 42 -5.30 -3.65 -10.79
CA PRO A 42 -3.98 -3.96 -11.35
C PRO A 42 -3.09 -2.72 -11.54
N LEU A 43 -3.68 -1.51 -11.53
CA LEU A 43 -2.98 -0.24 -11.63
C LEU A 43 -3.69 0.82 -10.80
N TYR A 44 -2.89 1.61 -10.09
CA TYR A 44 -3.30 2.83 -9.42
C TYR A 44 -2.47 4.01 -9.96
N THR A 45 -3.08 5.18 -10.01
CA THR A 45 -2.53 6.40 -10.60
C THR A 45 -2.75 7.59 -9.67
N LYS A 46 -2.27 8.77 -10.09
CA LYS A 46 -2.55 10.02 -9.36
C LYS A 46 -4.06 10.30 -9.24
N ALA A 47 -4.86 9.91 -10.22
CA ALA A 47 -6.32 10.10 -10.16
C ALA A 47 -6.95 9.35 -8.97
N ASP A 48 -6.34 8.24 -8.54
CA ASP A 48 -6.88 7.40 -7.46
C ASP A 48 -6.66 7.97 -6.06
N ILE A 49 -5.83 9.00 -5.93
CA ILE A 49 -5.62 9.72 -4.68
C ILE A 49 -6.34 11.08 -4.67
N GLU A 50 -7.02 11.45 -5.76
CA GLU A 50 -7.76 12.71 -5.84
C GLU A 50 -8.95 12.70 -4.88
N GLY A 51 -9.11 13.79 -4.11
CA GLY A 51 -10.21 13.93 -3.15
C GLY A 51 -10.05 13.14 -1.85
N LEU A 52 -8.94 12.45 -1.62
CA LEU A 52 -8.65 11.83 -0.33
C LEU A 52 -8.44 12.92 0.74
N GLU A 53 -9.38 13.03 1.67
CA GLU A 53 -9.44 14.07 2.72
C GLU A 53 -8.14 14.20 3.52
N PHE A 54 -7.48 13.07 3.82
CA PHE A 54 -6.32 13.03 4.72
C PHE A 54 -4.98 12.80 4.02
N ALA A 55 -4.94 12.87 2.68
CA ALA A 55 -3.73 12.57 1.92
C ALA A 55 -2.55 13.52 2.24
N ASP A 56 -2.85 14.77 2.65
CA ASP A 56 -1.84 15.79 2.96
C ASP A 56 -1.80 16.16 4.46
N THR A 57 -2.15 15.22 5.33
CA THR A 57 -2.02 15.40 6.79
C THR A 57 -0.55 15.36 7.24
N LEU A 58 -0.28 15.81 8.47
CA LEU A 58 1.05 15.81 9.08
C LEU A 58 1.11 14.81 10.25
N PRO A 59 2.24 14.10 10.47
CA PRO A 59 2.40 13.23 11.63
C PRO A 59 2.40 14.04 12.93
N GLY A 60 1.92 13.45 14.02
CA GLY A 60 1.85 14.10 15.34
C GLY A 60 0.63 15.00 15.56
N PHE A 61 -0.26 15.11 14.57
CA PHE A 61 -1.50 15.89 14.67
C PHE A 61 -2.70 15.04 14.26
N ALA A 62 -3.88 15.31 14.85
CA ALA A 62 -5.12 14.62 14.47
C ALA A 62 -5.40 14.77 12.96
N PRO A 63 -5.90 13.72 12.26
CA PRO A 63 -6.38 12.43 12.79
C PRO A 63 -5.27 11.38 13.00
N TYR A 64 -3.99 11.78 13.00
CA TYR A 64 -2.82 10.92 13.23
C TYR A 64 -2.61 9.82 12.18
N LEU A 65 -3.17 9.97 10.98
CA LEU A 65 -3.05 8.99 9.90
C LEU A 65 -1.58 8.69 9.54
N ARG A 66 -0.71 9.70 9.61
CA ARG A 66 0.73 9.57 9.32
C ARG A 66 1.59 9.25 10.55
N GLY A 67 0.97 8.98 11.68
CA GLY A 67 1.62 8.58 12.92
C GLY A 67 1.37 9.54 14.08
N PRO A 68 1.48 9.04 15.32
CA PRO A 68 1.16 9.81 16.53
C PRO A 68 2.25 10.78 16.99
N GLN A 69 3.47 10.73 16.42
CA GLN A 69 4.61 11.55 16.85
C GLN A 69 5.10 12.43 15.69
N PRO A 70 5.44 13.72 15.89
CA PRO A 70 5.84 14.62 14.81
C PRO A 70 7.06 14.16 14.00
N THR A 71 8.02 13.50 14.65
CA THR A 71 9.27 13.04 14.01
C THR A 71 9.29 11.54 13.72
N MET A 72 8.30 10.78 14.22
CA MET A 72 8.25 9.32 14.18
C MET A 72 9.64 8.69 14.41
N TYR A 73 10.07 7.78 13.52
CA TYR A 73 11.30 7.02 13.64
C TYR A 73 12.56 7.74 13.17
N ALA A 74 12.46 8.99 12.71
CA ALA A 74 13.63 9.78 12.34
C ALA A 74 14.53 10.12 13.55
N VAL A 75 13.96 10.16 14.75
CA VAL A 75 14.69 10.44 16.01
C VAL A 75 14.72 9.25 16.96
N LYS A 76 13.63 8.49 17.07
CA LYS A 76 13.54 7.33 17.96
C LYS A 76 12.88 6.16 17.23
N PRO A 77 13.60 5.05 16.96
CA PRO A 77 13.01 3.90 16.29
C PRO A 77 11.93 3.22 17.15
N TRP A 78 11.14 2.34 16.55
CA TRP A 78 10.20 1.53 17.30
C TRP A 78 10.94 0.64 18.31
N THR A 79 10.34 0.42 19.47
CA THR A 79 10.90 -0.46 20.49
C THR A 79 10.82 -1.91 19.98
N ILE A 80 11.96 -2.58 19.85
CA ILE A 80 11.97 -4.03 19.66
C ILE A 80 11.50 -4.66 20.97
N ARG A 81 10.35 -5.34 20.93
CA ARG A 81 9.75 -5.98 22.11
C ARG A 81 9.44 -7.43 21.78
N GLN A 82 10.43 -8.30 22.01
CA GLN A 82 10.29 -9.73 21.79
C GLN A 82 9.36 -10.32 22.85
N TYR A 83 8.41 -11.13 22.40
CA TYR A 83 7.70 -12.04 23.29
C TYR A 83 8.65 -13.19 23.59
N ALA A 84 9.19 -13.19 24.80
CA ALA A 84 10.09 -14.21 25.31
C ALA A 84 9.62 -14.66 26.69
N GLY A 85 9.79 -15.95 26.96
CA GLY A 85 9.37 -16.60 28.20
C GLY A 85 9.54 -18.10 28.07
N PHE A 86 9.85 -18.73 29.20
CA PHE A 86 10.04 -20.18 29.33
C PHE A 86 9.10 -20.71 30.41
N SER A 87 8.97 -22.04 30.48
CA SER A 87 7.94 -22.71 31.28
C SER A 87 7.88 -22.30 32.75
N THR A 88 8.99 -21.87 33.38
CA THR A 88 9.00 -21.36 34.76
C THR A 88 9.38 -19.88 34.83
N ALA A 89 9.02 -19.22 35.93
CA ALA A 89 9.35 -17.83 36.17
C ALA A 89 10.88 -17.62 36.25
N GLU A 90 11.58 -18.53 36.92
CA GLU A 90 13.05 -18.49 37.05
C GLU A 90 13.73 -18.64 35.69
N ALA A 91 13.27 -19.59 34.86
CA ALA A 91 13.82 -19.81 33.53
C ALA A 91 13.52 -18.63 32.58
N SER A 92 12.34 -18.01 32.73
CA SER A 92 11.98 -16.80 31.98
C SER A 92 12.82 -15.59 32.37
N ASN A 93 13.22 -15.48 33.64
CA ASN A 93 14.02 -14.36 34.13
C ASN A 93 15.50 -14.47 33.78
N ALA A 94 16.04 -15.70 33.73
CA ALA A 94 17.45 -15.95 33.41
C ALA A 94 17.78 -15.79 31.91
N PHE A 95 16.76 -15.71 31.07
CA PHE A 95 16.87 -15.53 29.62
C PHE A 95 16.83 -14.05 29.23
#